data_AF-A0A2K3DML7-F1
#
_entry.id   AF-A0A2K3DML7-F1
#
_cell.length_a   1.000
_cell.length_b   1.000
_cell.length_c   1.000
_cell.angle_alpha   90.00
_cell.angle_beta   90.00
_cell.angle_gamma   90.00
#
_symmetry.space_group_name_H-M   'P 1'
#
loop_
_entity.id
_entity.type
_entity.pdbx_description
1 polymer ?
#
loop_
_entity_poly.entity_id
_entity_poly.type
_entity_poly.pdbx_seq_one_letter_code
_entity_poly.pdbx_strand_id
1 'polypeptide(L)'
;MAGNSTLFRMWVLLTLAARAGHVLGQPDQLDVVSMALKVSCVNRRMVDSLDKFLQPRPRRFHIVAPKGCDRFERYSSKVRCYLEDALVPNLTSAVVRGWLHDRFSQRPAADLQRVLDRSTWFYQQFLKLAVAQYIPDLAQHFLIFDSDMIALHPLTWFLPLNADPARITGAALVSPPLNVSATSGQPLPPLYPAAGAAATRAIAAGNTTAVTAAASNCTNPHPFLTLIHVGGWKPHAGYQHTYQLLTGRPIIPSPSDGSSLVTHHILVYKPYMAQFLGNITGPQHAGKHLGWAMSVLDAVAALREMGEVNVGFSEYWSYLSWVQDNYPCTVAFARRREWTRTPATAPAPLPISVTPARQRKLIEHIPICCPTASNLEATAGAGWLFTGYELGHHHHCNYHHPVFEQGYADWFLD
;
A
#
# COMPACT_ATOMS: atom_id res chain seq x y z
N MET A 1 -37.94 58.10 -7.65
CA MET A 1 -36.58 57.64 -7.25
C MET A 1 -36.63 56.13 -7.08
N ALA A 2 -36.41 55.39 -8.16
CA ALA A 2 -36.35 53.93 -8.16
C ALA A 2 -35.31 53.54 -9.23
N GLY A 3 -34.22 52.91 -8.81
CA GLY A 3 -33.17 52.47 -9.71
C GLY A 3 -32.03 51.79 -8.96
N ASN A 4 -31.59 50.65 -9.51
CA ASN A 4 -30.32 49.96 -9.24
C ASN A 4 -30.15 49.13 -7.96
N SER A 5 -30.94 48.07 -7.77
CA SER A 5 -30.58 46.97 -6.84
C SER A 5 -30.28 45.62 -7.51
N THR A 6 -30.59 45.46 -8.80
CA THR A 6 -30.48 44.16 -9.49
C THR A 6 -29.10 43.88 -10.08
N LEU A 7 -28.33 44.90 -10.48
CA LEU A 7 -27.00 44.72 -11.09
C LEU A 7 -25.89 44.40 -10.06
N PHE A 8 -26.04 44.81 -8.79
CA PHE A 8 -25.03 44.56 -7.76
C PHE A 8 -25.08 43.13 -7.20
N ARG A 9 -26.26 42.48 -7.21
CA ARG A 9 -26.39 41.07 -6.80
C ARG A 9 -25.81 40.09 -7.82
N MET A 10 -25.78 40.45 -9.10
CA MET A 10 -25.24 39.58 -10.15
C MET A 10 -23.70 39.57 -10.17
N TRP A 11 -23.05 40.68 -9.79
CA TRP A 11 -21.59 40.74 -9.68
C TRP A 11 -21.04 40.01 -8.46
N VAL A 12 -21.75 40.01 -7.32
CA VAL A 12 -21.30 39.24 -6.13
C VAL A 12 -21.43 37.73 -6.35
N LEU A 13 -22.43 37.27 -7.12
CA LEU A 13 -22.57 35.85 -7.48
C LEU A 13 -21.55 35.37 -8.53
N LEU A 14 -21.17 36.22 -9.51
CA LEU A 14 -20.12 35.86 -10.48
C LEU A 14 -18.70 35.94 -9.90
N THR A 15 -18.45 36.80 -8.91
CA THR A 15 -17.10 36.92 -8.32
C THR A 15 -16.80 35.82 -7.28
N LEU A 16 -17.84 35.19 -6.71
CA LEU A 16 -17.70 33.99 -5.88
C LEU A 16 -17.50 32.71 -6.72
N ALA A 17 -17.99 32.66 -7.96
CA ALA A 17 -17.73 31.56 -8.88
C ALA A 17 -16.31 31.59 -9.49
N ALA A 18 -15.70 32.77 -9.62
CA ALA A 18 -14.36 32.93 -10.22
C ALA A 18 -13.18 32.72 -9.24
N ARG A 19 -13.44 32.56 -7.94
CA ARG A 19 -12.42 32.15 -6.94
C ARG A 19 -12.51 30.68 -6.53
N ALA A 20 -13.50 29.96 -7.04
CA ALA A 20 -13.61 28.51 -6.94
C ALA A 20 -13.03 27.85 -8.20
N GLY A 21 -11.72 27.97 -8.40
CA GLY A 21 -10.96 26.97 -9.14
C GLY A 21 -10.85 25.66 -8.35
N HIS A 22 -11.93 25.27 -7.66
CA HIS A 22 -12.03 24.02 -6.93
C HIS A 22 -12.10 22.91 -7.98
N VAL A 23 -10.99 22.19 -8.10
CA VAL A 23 -10.91 20.92 -8.81
C VAL A 23 -12.10 20.08 -8.36
N LEU A 24 -13.03 19.84 -9.28
CA LEU A 24 -14.16 18.95 -9.07
C LEU A 24 -13.64 17.57 -8.68
N GLY A 25 -13.90 17.15 -7.45
CA GLY A 25 -14.20 15.76 -7.17
C GLY A 25 -13.22 14.95 -6.33
N GLN A 26 -12.18 15.48 -5.68
CA GLN A 26 -11.44 14.65 -4.70
C GLN A 26 -12.14 14.67 -3.33
N PRO A 27 -12.06 13.60 -2.52
CA PRO A 27 -12.59 13.65 -1.16
C PRO A 27 -11.81 14.67 -0.34
N ASP A 28 -12.53 15.48 0.45
CA ASP A 28 -11.94 16.53 1.29
C ASP A 28 -11.03 15.98 2.40
N GLN A 29 -11.12 14.68 2.68
CA GLN A 29 -10.36 14.00 3.72
C GLN A 29 -9.83 12.66 3.23
N LEU A 30 -8.54 12.43 3.47
CA LEU A 30 -7.84 11.16 3.28
C LEU A 30 -6.99 10.90 4.52
N ASP A 31 -7.11 9.70 5.08
CA ASP A 31 -6.17 9.22 6.11
C ASP A 31 -5.26 8.14 5.53
N VAL A 32 -4.11 7.93 6.17
CA VAL A 32 -3.19 6.83 5.86
C VAL A 32 -3.19 5.85 7.02
N VAL A 33 -3.23 4.56 6.75
CA VAL A 33 -3.13 3.48 7.73
C VAL A 33 -1.91 2.62 7.40
N SER A 34 -1.07 2.33 8.39
CA SER A 34 0.14 1.54 8.19
C SER A 34 0.41 0.59 9.36
N MET A 35 0.76 -0.65 9.05
CA MET A 35 1.15 -1.65 10.06
C MET A 35 2.68 -1.65 10.18
N ALA A 36 3.20 -1.42 11.38
CA ALA A 36 4.64 -1.34 11.64
C ALA A 36 5.04 -2.29 12.76
N LEU A 37 5.99 -3.20 12.49
CA LEU A 37 6.45 -4.17 13.48
C LEU A 37 7.27 -3.52 14.61
N LYS A 38 8.04 -2.48 14.29
CA LYS A 38 8.79 -1.69 15.26
C LYS A 38 9.10 -0.31 14.71
N VAL A 39 9.42 0.62 15.59
CA VAL A 39 9.85 2.00 15.28
C VAL A 39 11.17 1.97 14.48
N SER A 40 11.19 2.56 13.28
CA SER A 40 12.40 2.66 12.45
C SER A 40 12.48 3.96 11.65
N CYS A 41 13.70 4.33 11.23
CA CYS A 41 13.93 5.46 10.33
C CYS A 41 13.18 5.32 8.99
N VAL A 42 12.98 4.10 8.49
CA VAL A 42 12.20 3.85 7.27
C VAL A 42 10.73 4.26 7.50
N ASN A 43 10.12 3.88 8.62
CA ASN A 43 8.73 4.28 8.91
C ASN A 43 8.62 5.80 9.09
N ARG A 44 9.64 6.45 9.65
CA ARG A 44 9.68 7.92 9.74
C ARG A 44 9.69 8.55 8.35
N ARG A 45 10.56 8.06 7.46
CA ARG A 45 10.64 8.51 6.07
C ARG A 45 9.37 8.23 5.28
N MET A 46 8.68 7.12 5.55
CA MET A 46 7.36 6.83 5.00
C MET A 46 6.37 7.94 5.35
N VAL A 47 6.21 8.29 6.64
CA VAL A 47 5.32 9.39 7.08
C VAL A 47 5.71 10.73 6.46
N ASP A 48 6.99 11.12 6.55
CA ASP A 48 7.46 12.40 6.02
C ASP A 48 7.25 12.50 4.50
N SER A 49 7.50 11.41 3.76
CA SER A 49 7.34 11.38 2.32
C SER A 49 5.88 11.45 1.88
N LEU A 50 4.97 10.75 2.57
CA LEU A 50 3.55 10.79 2.27
C LEU A 50 2.93 12.15 2.64
N ASP A 51 3.34 12.78 3.74
CA ASP A 51 2.86 14.13 4.09
C ASP A 51 3.29 15.17 3.04
N LYS A 52 4.49 14.98 2.47
CA LYS A 52 5.02 15.80 1.39
C LYS A 52 4.33 15.55 0.05
N PHE A 53 4.16 14.29 -0.34
CA PHE A 53 3.87 13.92 -1.72
C PHE A 53 2.44 13.45 -1.99
N LEU A 54 1.73 12.92 -0.99
CA LEU A 54 0.38 12.39 -1.22
C LEU A 54 -0.65 13.51 -1.41
N GLN A 55 -1.52 13.35 -2.41
CA GLN A 55 -2.63 14.22 -2.73
C GLN A 55 -3.96 13.42 -2.77
N PRO A 56 -5.03 13.92 -2.13
CA PRO A 56 -5.05 15.07 -1.22
C PRO A 56 -4.15 14.81 0.00
N ARG A 57 -3.66 15.88 0.63
CA ARG A 57 -2.76 15.75 1.77
C ARG A 57 -3.41 14.94 2.88
N PRO A 58 -2.70 13.98 3.50
CA PRO A 58 -3.22 13.22 4.63
C PRO A 58 -3.68 14.13 5.77
N ARG A 59 -4.89 13.88 6.25
CA ARG A 59 -5.41 14.49 7.47
C ARG A 59 -4.72 13.86 8.68
N ARG A 60 -4.63 12.52 8.74
CA ARG A 60 -3.91 11.78 9.79
C ARG A 60 -3.17 10.55 9.25
N PHE A 61 -2.20 10.11 10.03
CA PHE A 61 -1.52 8.83 9.89
C PHE A 61 -1.89 7.94 11.08
N HIS A 62 -2.48 6.79 10.80
CA HIS A 62 -2.81 5.78 11.80
C HIS A 62 -1.80 4.65 11.72
N ILE A 63 -0.90 4.59 12.70
CA ILE A 63 0.11 3.54 12.79
C ILE A 63 -0.40 2.48 13.77
N VAL A 64 -0.40 1.22 13.34
CA VAL A 64 -0.73 0.08 14.19
C VAL A 64 0.54 -0.72 14.42
N ALA A 65 0.89 -0.95 15.68
CA ALA A 65 2.16 -1.55 16.05
C ALA A 65 2.05 -2.39 17.35
N PRO A 66 2.93 -3.37 17.59
CA PRO A 66 2.94 -4.13 18.85
C PRO A 66 3.36 -3.28 20.05
N LYS A 67 4.18 -2.24 19.83
CA LYS A 67 4.72 -1.35 20.86
C LYS A 67 5.35 -0.10 20.24
N GLY A 68 5.80 0.81 21.11
CA GLY A 68 6.53 2.03 20.70
C GLY A 68 5.64 3.16 20.19
N CYS A 69 4.36 3.17 20.58
CA CYS A 69 3.42 4.20 20.14
C CYS A 69 3.82 5.61 20.54
N ASP A 70 4.39 5.79 21.74
CA ASP A 70 4.90 7.06 22.22
C ASP A 70 6.03 7.64 21.33
N ARG A 71 6.75 6.77 20.60
CA ARG A 71 7.80 7.18 19.66
C ARG A 71 7.24 7.44 18.26
N PHE A 72 6.33 6.59 17.79
CA PHE A 72 5.64 6.84 16.51
C PHE A 72 4.90 8.17 16.51
N GLU A 73 4.25 8.54 17.61
CA GLU A 73 3.52 9.81 17.72
C GLU A 73 4.42 11.04 17.71
N ARG A 74 5.73 10.89 17.97
CA ARG A 74 6.72 11.97 17.78
C ARG A 74 7.10 12.20 16.33
N TYR A 75 6.67 11.32 15.40
CA TYR A 75 6.99 11.50 13.98
C TYR A 75 6.34 12.75 13.40
N SER A 76 5.10 13.01 13.79
CA SER A 76 4.34 14.19 13.39
C SER A 76 3.12 14.32 14.28
N SER A 77 2.65 15.54 14.51
CA SER A 77 1.40 15.79 15.26
C SER A 77 0.16 15.15 14.60
N LYS A 78 0.26 14.77 13.32
CA LYS A 78 -0.77 14.03 12.57
C LYS A 78 -0.79 12.53 12.83
N VAL A 79 0.23 11.97 13.49
CA VAL A 79 0.32 10.54 13.77
C VAL A 79 -0.51 10.20 14.99
N ARG A 80 -1.28 9.12 14.89
CA ARG A 80 -1.93 8.42 16.01
C ARG A 80 -1.51 6.98 15.97
N CYS A 81 -1.05 6.46 17.10
CA CYS A 81 -0.63 5.07 17.18
C CYS A 81 -1.61 4.22 17.99
N TYR A 82 -1.81 2.98 17.53
CA TYR A 82 -2.64 1.98 18.18
C TYR A 82 -1.82 0.73 18.45
N LEU A 83 -1.97 0.15 19.64
CA LEU A 83 -1.43 -1.16 19.94
C LEU A 83 -2.22 -2.21 19.17
N GLU A 84 -1.53 -3.03 18.38
CA GLU A 84 -2.18 -3.98 17.46
C GLU A 84 -3.12 -4.95 18.19
N ASP A 85 -2.67 -5.50 19.32
CA ASP A 85 -3.45 -6.44 20.14
C ASP A 85 -4.63 -5.80 20.89
N ALA A 86 -4.70 -4.47 20.93
CA ALA A 86 -5.80 -3.73 21.56
C ALA A 86 -6.77 -3.11 20.54
N LEU A 87 -6.40 -3.05 19.26
CA LEU A 87 -7.18 -2.37 18.23
C LEU A 87 -8.46 -3.15 17.88
N VAL A 88 -8.32 -4.46 17.69
CA VAL A 88 -9.43 -5.33 17.32
C VAL A 88 -9.70 -6.31 18.46
N PRO A 89 -10.84 -6.22 19.17
CA PRO A 89 -11.14 -7.11 20.28
C PRO A 89 -11.03 -8.59 19.85
N ASN A 90 -10.39 -9.41 20.68
CA ASN A 90 -10.21 -10.85 20.44
C ASN A 90 -9.46 -11.22 19.15
N LEU A 91 -8.68 -10.30 18.57
CA LEU A 91 -7.79 -10.60 17.46
C LEU A 91 -6.34 -10.27 17.85
N THR A 92 -5.55 -11.31 18.07
CA THR A 92 -4.10 -11.20 18.30
C THR A 92 -3.38 -12.25 17.47
N SER A 93 -2.06 -12.10 17.29
CA SER A 93 -1.25 -13.13 16.62
C SER A 93 -1.38 -14.51 17.29
N ALA A 94 -1.47 -14.55 18.62
CA ALA A 94 -1.67 -15.78 19.38
C ALA A 94 -3.03 -16.44 19.09
N VAL A 95 -4.10 -15.65 18.99
CA VAL A 95 -5.43 -16.15 18.62
C VAL A 95 -5.43 -16.72 17.21
N VAL A 96 -4.84 -16.00 16.25
CA VAL A 96 -4.69 -16.49 14.86
C VAL A 96 -3.86 -17.77 14.82
N ARG A 97 -2.77 -17.86 15.60
CA ARG A 97 -1.97 -19.07 15.74
C ARG A 97 -2.79 -20.24 16.28
N GLY A 98 -3.65 -20.01 17.28
CA GLY A 98 -4.59 -21.02 17.79
C GLY A 98 -5.56 -21.51 16.72
N TRP A 99 -6.18 -20.58 15.98
CA TRP A 99 -7.10 -20.92 14.88
C TRP A 99 -6.44 -21.74 13.76
N LEU A 100 -5.17 -21.44 13.44
CA LEU A 100 -4.36 -22.21 12.51
C LEU A 100 -4.03 -23.59 13.09
N HIS A 101 -3.64 -23.67 14.36
CA HIS A 101 -3.35 -24.95 15.01
C HIS A 101 -4.55 -25.90 14.91
N ASP A 102 -5.74 -25.43 15.25
CA ASP A 102 -6.94 -26.26 15.24
C ASP A 102 -7.24 -26.82 13.85
N ARG A 103 -7.16 -25.97 12.82
CA ARG A 103 -7.44 -26.33 11.41
C ARG A 103 -6.39 -27.23 10.76
N PHE A 104 -5.13 -27.09 11.18
CA PHE A 104 -4.01 -27.79 10.57
C PHE A 104 -3.44 -28.92 11.44
N SER A 105 -4.05 -29.21 12.60
CA SER A 105 -3.63 -30.24 13.55
C SER A 105 -3.50 -31.65 12.97
N GLN A 106 -4.26 -31.95 11.91
CA GLN A 106 -4.21 -33.25 11.24
C GLN A 106 -3.10 -33.35 10.18
N ARG A 107 -2.38 -32.26 9.89
CA ARG A 107 -1.26 -32.27 8.95
C ARG A 107 0.01 -32.81 9.61
N PRO A 108 1.00 -33.27 8.82
CA PRO A 108 2.32 -33.61 9.35
C PRO A 108 2.90 -32.46 10.18
N ALA A 109 3.61 -32.79 11.27
CA ALA A 109 4.10 -31.81 12.24
C ALA A 109 4.96 -30.68 11.61
N ALA A 110 5.78 -31.02 10.62
CA ALA A 110 6.60 -30.03 9.90
C ALA A 110 5.74 -29.02 9.11
N ASP A 111 4.65 -29.49 8.51
CA ASP A 111 3.72 -28.64 7.77
C ASP A 111 2.88 -27.78 8.71
N LEU A 112 2.39 -28.37 9.80
CA LEU A 112 1.73 -27.62 10.87
C LEU A 112 2.63 -26.47 11.35
N GLN A 113 3.88 -26.75 11.71
CA GLN A 113 4.80 -25.72 12.20
C GLN A 113 5.01 -24.60 11.17
N ARG A 114 5.20 -24.94 9.88
CA ARG A 114 5.33 -23.93 8.80
C ARG A 114 4.12 -23.00 8.73
N VAL A 115 2.90 -23.54 8.88
CA VAL A 115 1.67 -22.72 8.90
C VAL A 115 1.62 -21.85 10.14
N LEU A 116 1.95 -22.40 11.31
CA LEU A 116 1.94 -21.64 12.56
C LEU A 116 2.95 -20.49 12.55
N ASP A 117 4.09 -20.63 11.86
CA ASP A 117 5.08 -19.58 11.67
C ASP A 117 4.55 -18.42 10.79
N ARG A 118 3.44 -18.63 10.07
CA ARG A 118 2.73 -17.59 9.29
C ARG A 118 1.64 -16.87 10.06
N SER A 119 1.41 -17.20 11.34
CA SER A 119 0.38 -16.57 12.19
C SER A 119 0.44 -15.04 12.20
N THR A 120 1.63 -14.46 12.44
CA THR A 120 1.82 -13.00 12.41
C THR A 120 1.53 -12.40 11.03
N TRP A 121 1.81 -13.13 9.96
CA TRP A 121 1.54 -12.68 8.60
C TRP A 121 0.03 -12.68 8.27
N PHE A 122 -0.74 -13.68 8.72
CA PHE A 122 -2.21 -13.65 8.65
C PHE A 122 -2.80 -12.56 9.53
N TYR A 123 -2.26 -12.42 10.75
CA TYR A 123 -2.70 -11.39 11.69
C TYR A 123 -2.59 -9.98 11.11
N GLN A 124 -1.45 -9.63 10.49
CA GLN A 124 -1.28 -8.31 9.86
C GLN A 124 -2.28 -8.05 8.72
N GLN A 125 -2.60 -9.07 7.92
CA GLN A 125 -3.61 -8.94 6.87
C GLN A 125 -5.01 -8.71 7.47
N PHE A 126 -5.33 -9.42 8.56
CA PHE A 126 -6.60 -9.25 9.24
C PHE A 126 -6.72 -7.86 9.88
N LEU A 127 -5.65 -7.32 10.47
CA LEU A 127 -5.64 -5.94 10.94
C LEU A 127 -5.94 -4.96 9.81
N LYS A 128 -5.25 -5.06 8.66
CA LYS A 128 -5.49 -4.21 7.48
C LYS A 128 -6.94 -4.23 7.00
N LEU A 129 -7.58 -5.39 7.02
CA LEU A 129 -9.00 -5.52 6.66
C LEU A 129 -9.94 -4.94 7.73
N ALA A 130 -9.59 -5.10 9.01
CA ALA A 130 -10.42 -4.69 10.13
C ALA A 130 -10.41 -3.18 10.41
N VAL A 131 -9.33 -2.47 10.09
CA VAL A 131 -9.14 -1.04 10.49
C VAL A 131 -10.31 -0.12 10.13
N ALA A 132 -11.02 -0.41 9.03
CA ALA A 132 -12.21 0.34 8.60
C ALA A 132 -13.30 0.42 9.69
N GLN A 133 -13.41 -0.61 10.52
CA GLN A 133 -14.42 -0.75 11.58
C GLN A 133 -13.90 -0.29 12.95
N TYR A 134 -12.60 -0.43 13.23
CA TYR A 134 -12.06 -0.30 14.59
C TYR A 134 -11.25 0.98 14.84
N ILE A 135 -10.75 1.66 13.79
CA ILE A 135 -10.06 2.95 14.01
C ILE A 135 -11.10 4.06 14.18
N PRO A 136 -11.13 4.75 15.34
CA PRO A 136 -12.08 5.83 15.59
C PRO A 136 -11.81 7.02 14.68
N ASP A 137 -12.88 7.64 14.18
CA ASP A 137 -12.82 8.82 13.32
C ASP A 137 -11.97 8.62 12.05
N LEU A 138 -11.75 7.38 11.58
CA LEU A 138 -11.04 7.14 10.32
C LEU A 138 -11.89 7.67 9.13
N ALA A 139 -11.25 8.37 8.19
CA ALA A 139 -11.90 8.90 7.00
C ALA A 139 -12.60 7.80 6.16
N GLN A 140 -13.61 8.19 5.38
CA GLN A 140 -14.34 7.27 4.50
C GLN A 140 -13.43 6.66 3.43
N HIS A 141 -12.51 7.48 2.91
CA HIS A 141 -11.41 7.05 2.07
C HIS A 141 -10.13 7.06 2.88
N PHE A 142 -9.38 5.97 2.82
CA PHE A 142 -8.08 5.88 3.46
C PHE A 142 -7.13 5.00 2.65
N LEU A 143 -5.85 5.33 2.69
CA LEU A 143 -4.79 4.58 2.03
C LEU A 143 -4.18 3.61 3.04
N ILE A 144 -4.24 2.31 2.79
CA ILE A 144 -3.37 1.36 3.48
C ILE A 144 -2.03 1.39 2.74
N PHE A 145 -0.94 1.64 3.45
CA PHE A 145 0.40 1.75 2.88
C PHE A 145 1.38 0.96 3.75
N ASP A 146 2.09 0.00 3.18
CA ASP A 146 3.07 -0.80 3.93
C ASP A 146 4.13 0.13 4.54
N SER A 147 4.56 -0.19 5.77
CA SER A 147 5.33 0.74 6.58
C SER A 147 6.78 0.92 6.14
N ASP A 148 7.25 0.05 5.24
CA ASP A 148 8.57 0.07 4.65
C ASP A 148 8.60 0.66 3.23
N MET A 149 7.50 1.26 2.78
CA MET A 149 7.39 1.97 1.51
C MET A 149 7.61 3.48 1.69
N ILE A 150 8.18 4.15 0.69
CA ILE A 150 8.50 5.58 0.72
C ILE A 150 8.09 6.23 -0.60
N ALA A 151 7.36 7.34 -0.53
CA ALA A 151 6.99 8.14 -1.69
C ALA A 151 8.18 8.97 -2.19
N LEU A 152 8.38 9.01 -3.50
CA LEU A 152 9.51 9.68 -4.15
C LEU A 152 9.08 10.91 -4.96
N HIS A 153 7.83 10.92 -5.43
CA HIS A 153 7.23 11.96 -6.26
C HIS A 153 5.80 12.26 -5.82
N PRO A 154 5.19 13.39 -6.23
CA PRO A 154 3.78 13.65 -6.00
C PRO A 154 2.87 12.50 -6.48
N LEU A 155 1.91 12.16 -5.62
CA LEU A 155 1.21 10.89 -5.58
C LEU A 155 -0.30 11.16 -5.55
N THR A 156 -1.07 10.67 -6.52
CA THR A 156 -2.55 10.75 -6.48
C THR A 156 -3.20 9.39 -6.73
N TRP A 157 -4.21 9.07 -5.93
CA TRP A 157 -5.03 7.86 -6.06
C TRP A 157 -6.44 8.16 -6.54
N PHE A 158 -6.78 9.44 -6.68
CA PHE A 158 -8.07 9.91 -7.15
C PHE A 158 -7.88 10.60 -8.50
N LEU A 159 -8.49 10.03 -9.54
CA LEU A 159 -8.40 10.49 -10.92
C LEU A 159 -9.71 11.15 -11.36
N PRO A 160 -9.67 12.09 -12.31
CA PRO A 160 -10.88 12.60 -12.97
C PRO A 160 -11.68 11.46 -13.63
N LEU A 161 -13.02 11.58 -13.67
CA LEU A 161 -13.89 10.60 -14.33
C LEU A 161 -13.61 10.43 -15.83
N ASN A 162 -13.05 11.45 -16.47
CA ASN A 162 -12.68 11.45 -17.89
C ASN A 162 -11.20 11.09 -18.12
N ALA A 163 -10.50 10.52 -17.14
CA ALA A 163 -9.12 10.10 -17.30
C ALA A 163 -9.00 9.08 -18.44
N ASP A 164 -8.13 9.38 -19.42
CA ASP A 164 -7.84 8.48 -20.53
C ASP A 164 -7.03 7.28 -20.03
N PRO A 165 -7.56 6.04 -20.09
CA PRO A 165 -6.86 4.82 -19.67
C PRO A 165 -5.47 4.66 -20.28
N ALA A 166 -5.24 5.16 -21.50
CA ALA A 166 -3.95 5.08 -22.17
C ALA A 166 -2.85 5.94 -21.50
N ARG A 167 -3.25 6.88 -20.63
CA ARG A 167 -2.37 7.87 -19.99
C ARG A 167 -2.38 7.80 -18.46
N ILE A 168 -3.03 6.81 -17.86
CA ILE A 168 -3.16 6.71 -16.40
C ILE A 168 -1.82 6.34 -15.76
N THR A 169 -1.33 7.26 -14.93
CA THR A 169 -0.18 7.11 -14.03
C THR A 169 -0.58 7.57 -12.63
N GLY A 170 0.10 7.06 -11.60
CA GLY A 170 -0.07 7.50 -10.21
C GLY A 170 0.69 8.78 -9.88
N ALA A 171 1.54 9.23 -10.80
CA ALA A 171 2.12 10.55 -10.75
C ALA A 171 0.98 11.55 -10.86
N ALA A 172 0.98 12.57 -10.01
CA ALA A 172 0.01 13.65 -10.16
C ALA A 172 0.05 14.15 -11.62
N LEU A 173 -1.11 14.18 -12.29
CA LEU A 173 -1.32 14.80 -13.62
C LEU A 173 -1.17 16.32 -13.53
N VAL A 174 -0.12 16.79 -12.87
CA VAL A 174 0.30 18.18 -12.88
C VAL A 174 0.97 18.36 -14.22
N SER A 175 0.18 18.69 -15.23
CA SER A 175 0.72 19.41 -16.38
C SER A 175 1.19 20.77 -15.87
N PRO A 176 2.47 21.14 -15.95
CA PRO A 176 2.78 22.53 -16.22
C PRO A 176 2.51 22.78 -17.72
N PRO A 177 2.02 23.96 -18.13
CA PRO A 177 2.22 24.40 -19.49
C PRO A 177 3.72 24.66 -19.66
N LEU A 178 4.49 23.67 -20.10
CA LEU A 178 5.88 23.87 -20.49
C LEU A 178 5.91 24.46 -21.90
N ASN A 179 5.72 25.77 -21.97
CA ASN A 179 6.32 26.59 -23.01
C ASN A 179 7.82 26.70 -22.66
N VAL A 180 8.64 25.79 -23.17
CA VAL A 180 10.09 25.99 -23.25
C VAL A 180 10.49 25.79 -24.69
N SER A 181 10.68 26.92 -25.37
CA SER A 181 11.32 26.99 -26.67
C SER A 181 12.66 26.26 -26.64
N ALA A 182 12.87 25.49 -27.69
CA ALA A 182 14.13 24.83 -27.99
C ALA A 182 15.28 25.82 -28.15
N THR A 183 16.45 25.47 -27.61
CA THR A 183 17.74 25.77 -28.27
C THR A 183 18.73 24.62 -28.08
N SER A 184 19.18 24.14 -29.23
CA SER A 184 20.25 23.20 -29.59
C SER A 184 21.49 23.10 -28.69
N GLY A 185 22.08 21.90 -28.64
CA GLY A 185 23.51 21.71 -28.39
C GLY A 185 23.90 20.28 -28.01
N GLN A 186 24.11 19.40 -29.00
CA GLN A 186 24.88 18.14 -28.84
C GLN A 186 26.39 18.44 -28.98
N PRO A 187 27.30 17.62 -28.41
CA PRO A 187 27.72 16.35 -29.04
C PRO A 187 28.06 15.16 -28.08
N LEU A 188 28.05 13.95 -28.65
CA LEU A 188 28.52 12.63 -28.12
C LEU A 188 30.04 12.41 -28.41
N PRO A 189 30.68 11.23 -28.17
CA PRO A 189 30.96 10.42 -26.95
C PRO A 189 32.49 10.07 -26.84
N PRO A 190 32.98 9.13 -25.98
CA PRO A 190 33.29 7.74 -26.42
C PRO A 190 33.06 6.64 -25.33
N LEU A 191 32.46 5.47 -25.62
CA LEU A 191 32.98 4.16 -26.12
C LEU A 191 33.83 3.28 -25.16
N TYR A 192 33.37 2.00 -25.02
CA TYR A 192 33.99 0.73 -24.54
C TYR A 192 33.65 0.20 -23.11
N PRO A 193 33.66 -1.14 -22.85
CA PRO A 193 32.66 -2.12 -23.29
C PRO A 193 32.15 -3.11 -22.19
N ALA A 194 31.28 -4.02 -22.63
CA ALA A 194 30.38 -4.97 -21.94
C ALA A 194 30.95 -6.08 -21.03
N ALA A 195 30.10 -6.54 -20.08
CA ALA A 195 29.65 -7.94 -19.87
C ALA A 195 28.61 -8.00 -18.73
N GLY A 196 27.47 -8.70 -18.74
CA GLY A 196 26.87 -9.63 -19.70
C GLY A 196 25.38 -9.89 -19.40
N ALA A 197 24.63 -10.12 -20.49
CA ALA A 197 23.39 -10.87 -20.69
C ALA A 197 22.18 -10.69 -19.73
N ALA A 198 21.27 -9.79 -20.11
CA ALA A 198 19.83 -9.96 -19.91
C ALA A 198 19.18 -10.29 -21.27
N ALA A 199 18.48 -11.42 -21.34
CA ALA A 199 17.77 -11.86 -22.54
C ALA A 199 16.50 -11.03 -22.74
N THR A 200 16.53 -10.10 -23.68
CA THR A 200 15.35 -9.44 -24.25
C THR A 200 14.69 -10.39 -25.25
N ARG A 201 13.55 -10.97 -24.88
CA ARG A 201 12.58 -11.45 -25.88
C ARG A 201 11.63 -10.32 -26.20
N ALA A 202 11.70 -9.85 -27.44
CA ALA A 202 10.66 -9.05 -28.06
C ALA A 202 9.36 -9.87 -28.07
N ILE A 203 8.33 -9.37 -27.38
CA ILE A 203 6.97 -9.88 -27.55
C ILE A 203 6.38 -9.13 -28.74
N ALA A 204 6.06 -9.90 -29.78
CA ALA A 204 5.40 -9.44 -30.98
C ALA A 204 4.09 -8.71 -30.64
N ALA A 205 3.83 -7.64 -31.37
CA ALA A 205 2.59 -6.88 -31.35
C ALA A 205 1.40 -7.79 -31.76
N GLY A 206 0.79 -8.44 -30.77
CA GLY A 206 -0.53 -9.02 -30.88
C GLY A 206 -1.56 -7.94 -30.57
N ASN A 207 -2.56 -7.80 -31.44
CA ASN A 207 -3.71 -6.91 -31.30
C ASN A 207 -4.28 -6.96 -29.88
N THR A 208 -3.93 -5.95 -29.08
CA THR A 208 -4.57 -5.64 -27.80
C THR A 208 -5.75 -4.75 -28.14
N THR A 209 -6.87 -5.37 -28.50
CA THR A 209 -8.17 -4.75 -28.27
C THR A 209 -8.24 -4.43 -26.79
N ALA A 210 -8.09 -3.15 -26.48
CA ALA A 210 -8.14 -2.62 -25.13
C ALA A 210 -9.41 -3.13 -24.44
N VAL A 211 -9.22 -3.81 -23.31
CA VAL A 211 -10.26 -4.08 -22.33
C VAL A 211 -10.58 -2.75 -21.64
N THR A 212 -11.26 -1.89 -22.39
CA THR A 212 -12.08 -0.79 -21.91
C THR A 212 -13.46 -1.00 -22.49
N ALA A 213 -14.06 -2.16 -22.20
CA ALA A 213 -15.47 -2.14 -21.91
C ALA A 213 -15.64 -1.35 -20.62
N ALA A 214 -15.62 -0.02 -20.73
CA ALA A 214 -16.45 0.79 -19.86
C ALA A 214 -17.82 0.14 -19.96
N ALA A 215 -18.20 -0.64 -18.94
CA ALA A 215 -19.48 -1.34 -18.95
C ALA A 215 -20.51 -0.24 -19.14
N SER A 216 -21.11 -0.20 -20.33
CA SER A 216 -21.87 0.93 -20.87
C SER A 216 -23.13 1.28 -20.07
N ASN A 217 -23.36 0.57 -18.96
CA ASN A 217 -24.50 0.69 -18.06
C ASN A 217 -24.12 0.74 -16.56
N CYS A 218 -22.85 0.90 -16.15
CA CYS A 218 -22.55 1.11 -14.72
C CYS A 218 -22.50 2.61 -14.36
N THR A 219 -22.99 2.93 -13.16
CA THR A 219 -22.94 4.29 -12.60
C THR A 219 -21.78 4.36 -11.60
N ASN A 220 -20.86 5.32 -11.77
CA ASN A 220 -19.90 5.64 -10.73
C ASN A 220 -20.58 6.59 -9.71
N PRO A 221 -20.78 6.16 -8.46
CA PRO A 221 -21.38 7.03 -7.44
C PRO A 221 -20.39 8.08 -6.90
N HIS A 222 -19.10 7.98 -7.25
CA HIS A 222 -18.05 8.88 -6.82
C HIS A 222 -17.75 9.93 -7.89
N PRO A 223 -17.33 11.14 -7.50
CA PRO A 223 -16.90 12.18 -8.44
C PRO A 223 -15.49 11.94 -9.01
N PHE A 224 -14.94 10.73 -8.87
CA PHE A 224 -13.58 10.35 -9.25
C PHE A 224 -13.45 8.84 -9.53
N LEU A 225 -12.33 8.45 -10.13
CA LEU A 225 -11.87 7.06 -10.21
C LEU A 225 -10.75 6.80 -9.20
N THR A 226 -10.74 5.62 -8.60
CA THR A 226 -9.64 5.14 -7.75
C THR A 226 -8.57 4.49 -8.62
N LEU A 227 -7.32 4.92 -8.48
CA LEU A 227 -6.19 4.29 -9.16
C LEU A 227 -5.73 3.01 -8.44
N ILE A 228 -5.63 1.94 -9.20
CA ILE A 228 -5.03 0.66 -8.82
C ILE A 228 -3.65 0.54 -9.49
N HIS A 229 -2.58 0.53 -8.70
CA HIS A 229 -1.25 0.25 -9.22
C HIS A 229 -1.09 -1.23 -9.59
N VAL A 230 -0.21 -1.49 -10.55
CA VAL A 230 0.08 -2.82 -11.10
C VAL A 230 1.55 -3.22 -10.92
N GLY A 231 1.93 -4.40 -11.40
CA GLY A 231 3.32 -4.87 -11.35
C GLY A 231 3.68 -5.59 -10.05
N GLY A 232 2.69 -6.22 -9.39
CA GLY A 232 2.95 -7.15 -8.31
C GLY A 232 3.74 -8.37 -8.78
N TRP A 233 4.11 -9.23 -7.84
CA TRP A 233 4.78 -10.48 -8.19
C TRP A 233 3.85 -11.41 -8.96
N LYS A 234 4.44 -12.43 -9.60
CA LYS A 234 3.67 -13.44 -10.31
C LYS A 234 2.57 -14.00 -9.41
N PRO A 235 1.32 -14.07 -9.91
CA PRO A 235 0.20 -14.71 -9.24
C PRO A 235 0.58 -16.00 -8.49
N HIS A 236 0.50 -15.99 -7.16
CA HIS A 236 0.61 -17.22 -6.37
C HIS A 236 -0.73 -17.96 -6.40
N ALA A 237 -0.71 -19.25 -6.76
CA ALA A 237 -1.93 -20.07 -6.87
C ALA A 237 -2.76 -20.08 -5.58
N GLY A 238 -2.11 -20.11 -4.40
CA GLY A 238 -2.80 -20.06 -3.11
C GLY A 238 -3.71 -18.84 -2.93
N TYR A 239 -3.27 -17.64 -3.37
CA TYR A 239 -4.12 -16.44 -3.31
C TYR A 239 -5.36 -16.60 -4.21
N GLN A 240 -5.17 -17.13 -5.42
CA GLN A 240 -6.24 -17.31 -6.39
C GLN A 240 -7.27 -18.33 -5.88
N HIS A 241 -6.80 -19.48 -5.41
CA HIS A 241 -7.65 -20.56 -4.91
C HIS A 241 -8.41 -20.15 -3.65
N THR A 242 -7.76 -19.47 -2.70
CA THR A 242 -8.46 -18.97 -1.51
C THR A 242 -9.54 -17.96 -1.88
N TYR A 243 -9.27 -17.01 -2.77
CA TYR A 243 -10.29 -16.06 -3.22
C TYR A 243 -11.46 -16.75 -3.94
N GLN A 244 -11.16 -17.75 -4.79
CA GLN A 244 -12.15 -18.56 -5.46
C GLN A 244 -13.03 -19.34 -4.47
N LEU A 245 -12.44 -19.90 -3.41
CA LEU A 245 -13.18 -20.59 -2.35
C LEU A 245 -14.08 -19.64 -1.54
N LEU A 246 -13.62 -18.40 -1.31
CA LEU A 246 -14.37 -17.40 -0.54
C LEU A 246 -15.51 -16.77 -1.32
N THR A 247 -15.35 -16.58 -2.63
CA THR A 247 -16.27 -15.75 -3.43
C THR A 247 -16.97 -16.50 -4.56
N GLY A 248 -16.51 -17.71 -4.90
CA GLY A 248 -16.95 -18.43 -6.10
C GLY A 248 -16.47 -17.81 -7.41
N ARG A 249 -15.59 -16.78 -7.36
CA ARG A 249 -15.11 -16.04 -8.54
C ARG A 249 -13.57 -16.09 -8.64
N PRO A 250 -13.01 -16.04 -9.86
CA PRO A 250 -11.57 -15.97 -10.02
C PRO A 250 -11.04 -14.61 -9.53
N ILE A 251 -9.86 -14.60 -8.93
CA ILE A 251 -9.19 -13.35 -8.56
C ILE A 251 -8.73 -12.62 -9.84
N ILE A 252 -8.82 -11.29 -9.87
CA ILE A 252 -8.58 -10.52 -11.09
C ILE A 252 -7.11 -10.10 -11.15
N PRO A 253 -6.31 -10.60 -12.10
CA PRO A 253 -4.95 -10.11 -12.28
C PRO A 253 -4.96 -8.70 -12.89
N SER A 254 -3.80 -8.04 -12.85
CA SER A 254 -3.59 -6.80 -13.58
C SER A 254 -3.88 -7.01 -15.09
N PRO A 255 -4.71 -6.16 -15.71
CA PRO A 255 -5.04 -6.30 -17.13
C PRO A 255 -3.85 -5.95 -18.05
N SER A 256 -2.85 -5.22 -17.56
CA SER A 256 -1.72 -4.75 -18.38
C SER A 256 -0.59 -5.77 -18.50
N ASP A 257 -0.35 -6.57 -17.46
CA ASP A 257 0.81 -7.47 -17.38
C ASP A 257 0.51 -8.83 -16.72
N GLY A 258 -0.74 -9.10 -16.34
CA GLY A 258 -1.14 -10.35 -15.67
C GLY A 258 -0.58 -10.52 -14.26
N SER A 259 0.06 -9.49 -13.70
CA SER A 259 0.63 -9.53 -12.36
C SER A 259 -0.44 -9.56 -11.27
N SER A 260 -0.04 -9.94 -10.05
CA SER A 260 -0.90 -9.73 -8.88
C SER A 260 -1.08 -8.23 -8.60
N LEU A 261 -2.17 -7.88 -7.91
CA LEU A 261 -2.39 -6.51 -7.42
C LEU A 261 -1.77 -6.26 -6.03
N VAL A 262 -0.80 -7.07 -5.65
CA VAL A 262 -0.01 -6.90 -4.41
C VAL A 262 1.07 -5.86 -4.68
N THR A 263 0.73 -4.59 -4.46
CA THR A 263 1.60 -3.43 -4.76
C THR A 263 2.01 -2.64 -3.51
N HIS A 264 1.90 -3.28 -2.33
CA HIS A 264 2.26 -2.72 -1.02
C HIS A 264 1.42 -1.51 -0.56
N HIS A 265 0.30 -1.27 -1.21
CA HIS A 265 -0.69 -0.27 -0.79
C HIS A 265 -2.05 -0.55 -1.44
N ILE A 266 -3.13 -0.03 -0.84
CA ILE A 266 -4.46 0.03 -1.46
C ILE A 266 -5.22 1.27 -0.98
N LEU A 267 -5.93 1.94 -1.89
CA LEU A 267 -6.93 2.93 -1.51
C LEU A 267 -8.24 2.20 -1.17
N VAL A 268 -8.78 2.46 0.01
CA VAL A 268 -9.97 1.78 0.54
C VAL A 268 -11.10 2.79 0.70
N TYR A 269 -12.30 2.37 0.31
CA TYR A 269 -13.55 3.05 0.66
C TYR A 269 -14.29 2.20 1.69
N LYS A 270 -14.58 2.77 2.88
CA LYS A 270 -15.13 2.03 4.03
C LYS A 270 -16.38 1.19 3.69
N PRO A 271 -17.41 1.72 2.99
CA PRO A 271 -18.58 0.92 2.62
C PRO A 271 -18.25 -0.28 1.72
N TYR A 272 -17.26 -0.16 0.84
CA TYR A 272 -16.83 -1.28 -0.02
C TYR A 272 -16.09 -2.33 0.80
N MET A 273 -15.23 -1.93 1.74
CA MET A 273 -14.59 -2.87 2.66
C MET A 273 -15.64 -3.63 3.49
N ALA A 274 -16.64 -2.94 4.04
CA ALA A 274 -17.69 -3.60 4.83
C ALA A 274 -18.47 -4.64 4.00
N GLN A 275 -18.82 -4.33 2.75
CA GLN A 275 -19.49 -5.26 1.85
C GLN A 275 -18.59 -6.42 1.44
N PHE A 276 -17.31 -6.17 1.14
CA PHE A 276 -16.33 -7.20 0.86
C PHE A 276 -16.22 -8.20 2.02
N LEU A 277 -16.05 -7.71 3.26
CA LEU A 277 -15.98 -8.56 4.45
C LEU A 277 -17.28 -9.36 4.67
N GLY A 278 -18.44 -8.75 4.44
CA GLY A 278 -19.72 -9.45 4.43
C GLY A 278 -19.76 -10.57 3.39
N ASN A 279 -19.32 -10.30 2.16
CA ASN A 279 -19.34 -11.25 1.06
C ASN A 279 -18.40 -12.46 1.27
N ILE A 280 -17.24 -12.26 1.89
CA ILE A 280 -16.31 -13.37 2.19
C ILE A 280 -16.64 -14.09 3.50
N THR A 281 -17.67 -13.66 4.24
CA THR A 281 -18.12 -14.36 5.45
C THR A 281 -19.01 -15.53 5.05
N GLY A 282 -18.49 -16.74 5.25
CA GLY A 282 -19.21 -17.98 5.00
C GLY A 282 -20.43 -18.15 5.94
N PRO A 283 -21.49 -18.87 5.50
CA PRO A 283 -22.72 -19.02 6.28
C PRO A 283 -22.50 -19.57 7.70
N GLN A 284 -21.52 -20.46 7.88
CA GLN A 284 -21.18 -21.06 9.18
C GLN A 284 -20.60 -20.06 10.20
N HIS A 285 -20.18 -18.89 9.73
CA HIS A 285 -19.62 -17.81 10.56
C HIS A 285 -20.43 -16.52 10.49
N ALA A 286 -21.60 -16.53 9.84
CA ALA A 286 -22.50 -15.40 9.79
C ALA A 286 -22.91 -14.97 11.22
N GLY A 287 -22.88 -13.66 11.48
CA GLY A 287 -23.18 -13.08 12.79
C GLY A 287 -22.12 -13.29 13.87
N LYS A 288 -21.06 -14.07 13.61
CA LYS A 288 -19.93 -14.19 14.54
C LYS A 288 -19.01 -13.00 14.41
N HIS A 289 -18.49 -12.53 15.54
CA HIS A 289 -17.38 -11.59 15.59
C HIS A 289 -16.21 -12.13 14.76
N LEU A 290 -15.69 -11.34 13.81
CA LEU A 290 -14.62 -11.72 12.88
C LEU A 290 -14.93 -12.97 12.04
N GLY A 291 -16.21 -13.21 11.71
CA GLY A 291 -16.63 -14.33 10.88
C GLY A 291 -15.87 -14.45 9.56
N TRP A 292 -15.61 -13.32 8.89
CA TRP A 292 -14.81 -13.26 7.67
C TRP A 292 -13.37 -13.78 7.86
N ALA A 293 -12.72 -13.52 9.00
CA ALA A 293 -11.35 -13.96 9.24
C ALA A 293 -11.32 -15.49 9.40
N MET A 294 -12.30 -16.05 10.10
CA MET A 294 -12.47 -17.49 10.23
C MET A 294 -12.76 -18.14 8.87
N SER A 295 -13.57 -17.51 8.01
CA SER A 295 -13.80 -17.98 6.63
C SER A 295 -12.54 -17.98 5.79
N VAL A 296 -11.69 -16.95 5.89
CA VAL A 296 -10.39 -16.92 5.22
C VAL A 296 -9.54 -18.10 5.66
N LEU A 297 -9.45 -18.37 6.96
CA LEU A 297 -8.67 -19.49 7.47
C LEU A 297 -9.24 -20.86 7.07
N ASP A 298 -10.56 -21.00 7.02
CA ASP A 298 -11.21 -22.21 6.50
C ASP A 298 -10.86 -22.44 5.02
N ALA A 299 -10.90 -21.38 4.20
CA ALA A 299 -10.55 -21.45 2.79
C ALA A 299 -9.07 -21.81 2.58
N VAL A 300 -8.16 -21.23 3.38
CA VAL A 300 -6.73 -21.59 3.34
C VAL A 300 -6.50 -23.04 3.79
N ALA A 301 -7.23 -23.51 4.81
CA ALA A 301 -7.12 -24.89 5.29
C ALA A 301 -7.57 -25.93 4.25
N ALA A 302 -8.50 -25.55 3.37
CA ALA A 302 -8.98 -26.37 2.27
C ALA A 302 -7.98 -26.48 1.08
N LEU A 303 -6.91 -25.66 1.05
CA LEU A 303 -5.88 -25.76 0.01
C LEU A 303 -5.08 -27.06 0.17
N ARG A 304 -4.77 -27.72 -0.95
CA ARG A 304 -4.10 -29.03 -0.93
C ARG A 304 -2.60 -28.89 -0.74
N GLU A 305 -1.97 -28.03 -1.53
CA GLU A 305 -0.51 -27.93 -1.60
C GLU A 305 0.04 -27.00 -0.53
N MET A 306 1.10 -27.42 0.16
CA MET A 306 1.75 -26.60 1.18
C MET A 306 2.36 -25.31 0.62
N GLY A 307 2.80 -25.33 -0.64
CA GLY A 307 3.24 -24.11 -1.33
C GLY A 307 2.12 -23.08 -1.43
N GLU A 308 0.89 -23.52 -1.66
CA GLU A 308 -0.30 -22.66 -1.68
C GLU A 308 -0.74 -22.24 -0.29
N VAL A 309 -0.69 -23.12 0.72
CA VAL A 309 -1.03 -22.79 2.11
C VAL A 309 -0.09 -21.72 2.69
N ASN A 310 1.22 -21.81 2.38
CA ASN A 310 2.23 -20.89 2.91
C ASN A 310 1.98 -19.43 2.51
N VAL A 311 1.40 -19.23 1.32
CA VAL A 311 0.94 -17.92 0.86
C VAL A 311 -0.52 -17.72 1.23
N GLY A 312 -1.45 -18.62 0.94
CA GLY A 312 -2.80 -18.64 1.49
C GLY A 312 -3.70 -17.52 0.99
N PHE A 313 -3.56 -16.30 1.48
CA PHE A 313 -4.52 -15.19 1.26
C PHE A 313 -3.81 -13.88 0.89
N SER A 314 -4.47 -12.96 0.19
CA SER A 314 -3.95 -11.60 0.07
C SER A 314 -5.07 -10.62 0.30
N GLU A 315 -4.92 -9.79 1.32
CA GLU A 315 -5.82 -8.69 1.64
C GLU A 315 -5.92 -7.70 0.48
N TYR A 316 -4.77 -7.31 -0.09
CA TYR A 316 -4.70 -6.33 -1.17
C TYR A 316 -5.39 -6.86 -2.42
N TRP A 317 -4.99 -8.05 -2.86
CA TRP A 317 -5.47 -8.56 -4.13
C TRP A 317 -6.92 -9.01 -4.07
N SER A 318 -7.36 -9.57 -2.93
CA SER A 318 -8.75 -9.98 -2.75
C SER A 318 -9.69 -8.78 -2.72
N TYR A 319 -9.35 -7.73 -1.95
CA TYR A 319 -10.18 -6.53 -1.89
C TYR A 319 -10.26 -5.83 -3.25
N LEU A 320 -9.12 -5.62 -3.93
CA LEU A 320 -9.10 -4.95 -5.23
C LEU A 320 -9.83 -5.74 -6.32
N SER A 321 -9.72 -7.08 -6.32
CA SER A 321 -10.48 -7.92 -7.24
C SER A 321 -11.97 -7.81 -6.98
N TRP A 322 -12.38 -7.81 -5.70
CA TRP A 322 -13.77 -7.65 -5.34
C TRP A 322 -14.31 -6.27 -5.75
N VAL A 323 -13.55 -5.19 -5.53
CA VAL A 323 -13.97 -3.84 -5.96
C VAL A 323 -14.09 -3.77 -7.48
N GLN A 324 -13.14 -4.34 -8.23
CA GLN A 324 -13.21 -4.38 -9.68
C GLN A 324 -14.43 -5.17 -10.19
N ASP A 325 -14.76 -6.30 -9.58
CA ASP A 325 -15.93 -7.10 -9.96
C ASP A 325 -17.26 -6.38 -9.70
N ASN A 326 -17.37 -5.69 -8.56
CA ASN A 326 -18.65 -5.17 -8.05
C ASN A 326 -18.84 -3.68 -8.36
N TYR A 327 -17.75 -2.95 -8.58
CA TYR A 327 -17.72 -1.51 -8.86
C TYR A 327 -16.72 -1.15 -9.97
N PRO A 328 -16.78 -1.79 -11.16
CA PRO A 328 -15.81 -1.60 -12.24
C PRO A 328 -15.74 -0.16 -12.74
N CYS A 329 -16.83 0.61 -12.61
CA CYS A 329 -16.89 2.03 -12.98
C CYS A 329 -16.16 2.97 -12.01
N THR A 330 -15.67 2.48 -10.87
CA THR A 330 -15.11 3.32 -9.79
C THR A 330 -13.59 3.27 -9.72
N VAL A 331 -12.95 2.44 -10.53
CA VAL A 331 -11.52 2.19 -10.49
C VAL A 331 -10.90 2.25 -11.88
N ALA A 332 -9.60 2.51 -11.92
CA ALA A 332 -8.79 2.40 -13.12
C ALA A 332 -7.42 1.81 -12.78
N PHE A 333 -6.81 1.10 -13.72
CA PHE A 333 -5.50 0.49 -13.52
C PHE A 333 -4.38 1.40 -14.04
N ALA A 334 -3.28 1.44 -13.31
CA ALA A 334 -2.04 2.04 -13.79
C ALA A 334 -1.55 1.27 -15.01
N ARG A 335 -1.02 2.00 -16.00
CA ARG A 335 -0.56 1.41 -17.26
C ARG A 335 0.68 0.52 -17.09
N ARG A 336 1.52 0.84 -16.11
CA ARG A 336 2.79 0.15 -15.86
C ARG A 336 3.07 0.10 -14.37
N ARG A 337 4.05 -0.72 -14.01
CA ARG A 337 4.64 -0.71 -12.68
C ARG A 337 5.35 0.63 -12.45
N GLU A 338 4.94 1.35 -11.41
CA GLU A 338 5.51 2.66 -11.05
C GLU A 338 6.17 2.66 -9.66
N TRP A 339 6.43 1.46 -9.15
CA TRP A 339 7.02 1.25 -7.84
C TRP A 339 8.04 0.13 -7.86
N THR A 340 8.96 0.15 -6.91
CA THR A 340 9.93 -0.94 -6.70
C THR A 340 9.90 -1.44 -5.27
N ARG A 341 10.22 -2.71 -5.07
CA ARG A 341 10.25 -3.36 -3.75
C ARG A 341 11.52 -3.03 -2.97
N THR A 342 12.60 -2.74 -3.69
CA THR A 342 13.90 -2.33 -3.14
C THR A 342 14.37 -1.09 -3.87
N PRO A 343 15.12 -0.19 -3.21
CA PRO A 343 15.65 0.98 -3.88
C PRO A 343 16.61 0.61 -5.02
N ALA A 344 16.83 1.55 -5.95
CA ALA A 344 17.70 1.34 -7.11
C ALA A 344 19.18 1.11 -6.70
N THR A 345 19.57 1.66 -5.56
CA THR A 345 20.85 1.43 -4.91
C THR A 345 20.55 0.85 -3.53
N ALA A 346 21.23 -0.22 -3.12
CA ALA A 346 21.06 -0.74 -1.77
C ALA A 346 21.48 0.33 -0.74
N PRO A 347 20.70 0.53 0.34
CA PRO A 347 21.09 1.47 1.38
C PRO A 347 22.40 0.99 2.00
N ALA A 348 23.39 1.89 2.07
CA ALA A 348 24.61 1.60 2.79
C ALA A 348 24.27 1.37 4.28
N PRO A 349 24.79 0.30 4.90
CA PRO A 349 24.54 0.08 6.31
C PRO A 349 25.18 1.21 7.13
N LEU A 350 24.40 1.81 8.04
CA LEU A 350 24.88 2.84 8.96
C LEU A 350 25.34 2.16 10.25
N PRO A 351 26.61 2.33 10.67
CA PRO A 351 27.09 1.76 11.91
C PRO A 351 26.49 2.54 13.09
N ILE A 352 25.61 1.91 13.87
CA ILE A 352 25.20 2.47 15.16
C ILE A 352 26.12 1.92 16.24
N SER A 353 26.73 2.83 17.00
CA SER A 353 27.47 2.50 18.21
C SER A 353 26.49 2.20 19.33
N VAL A 354 26.43 0.95 19.78
CA VAL A 354 25.65 0.56 20.95
C VAL A 354 26.59 0.19 22.08
N THR A 355 26.22 0.57 23.31
CA THR A 355 26.87 0.07 24.52
C THR A 355 25.94 -0.97 25.13
N PRO A 356 26.24 -2.29 25.03
CA PRO A 356 25.42 -3.31 25.63
C PRO A 356 25.32 -3.07 27.15
N ALA A 357 24.11 -3.15 27.70
CA ALA A 357 23.87 -2.90 29.13
C ALA A 357 24.76 -3.75 30.06
N ARG A 358 25.22 -4.92 29.60
CA ARG A 358 26.09 -5.84 30.34
C ARG A 358 27.60 -5.59 30.15
N GLN A 359 28.01 -4.74 29.20
CA GLN A 359 29.42 -4.55 28.84
C GLN A 359 29.72 -3.07 28.59
N ARG A 360 29.69 -2.25 29.66
CA ARG A 360 29.96 -0.80 29.63
C ARG A 360 31.31 -0.36 29.03
N LYS A 361 32.17 -1.30 28.61
CA LYS A 361 33.50 -1.04 28.03
C LYS A 361 33.63 -1.43 26.55
N LEU A 362 32.63 -2.08 25.95
CA LEU A 362 32.67 -2.48 24.55
C LEU A 362 31.65 -1.66 23.75
N ILE A 363 32.12 -0.89 22.78
CA ILE A 363 31.27 -0.27 21.77
C ILE A 363 31.14 -1.29 20.64
N GLU A 364 29.91 -1.75 20.40
CA GLU A 364 29.62 -2.61 19.26
C GLU A 364 29.04 -1.73 18.14
N HIS A 365 29.53 -1.91 16.91
CA HIS A 365 28.99 -1.26 15.73
C HIS A 365 28.02 -2.21 15.05
N ILE A 366 26.73 -1.92 15.14
CA ILE A 366 25.68 -2.74 14.55
C ILE A 366 25.12 -2.02 13.32
N PRO A 367 25.30 -2.57 12.11
CA PRO A 367 24.82 -1.93 10.90
C PRO A 367 23.29 -1.96 10.82
N ILE A 368 22.68 -0.84 10.47
CA ILE A 368 21.25 -0.74 10.14
C ILE A 368 21.03 -0.17 8.74
N CYS A 369 19.86 -0.42 8.15
CA CYS A 369 19.48 0.18 6.88
C CYS A 369 18.50 1.33 7.10
N CYS A 370 18.93 2.54 6.76
CA CYS A 370 18.09 3.73 6.71
C CYS A 370 18.12 4.37 5.32
N PRO A 371 17.00 4.96 4.86
CA PRO A 371 16.96 5.72 3.62
C PRO A 371 17.83 6.98 3.74
N THR A 372 18.79 7.14 2.84
CA THR A 372 19.55 8.39 2.69
C THR A 372 18.97 9.24 1.57
N ALA A 373 19.23 10.56 1.59
CA ALA A 373 18.77 11.45 0.52
C ALA A 373 19.26 10.99 -0.85
N SER A 374 20.56 10.68 -0.97
CA SER A 374 21.16 10.16 -2.21
C SER A 374 20.49 8.87 -2.69
N ASN A 375 20.14 7.96 -1.78
CA ASN A 375 19.47 6.71 -2.15
C ASN A 375 18.05 6.95 -2.70
N LEU A 376 17.31 7.85 -2.06
CA LEU A 376 15.96 8.22 -2.50
C LEU A 376 16.01 8.99 -3.83
N GLU A 377 16.95 9.91 -4.00
CA GLU A 377 17.15 10.67 -5.24
C GLU A 377 17.54 9.77 -6.42
N ALA A 378 18.47 8.82 -6.22
CA ALA A 378 18.84 7.86 -7.23
C ALA A 378 17.65 6.98 -7.66
N THR A 379 16.84 6.54 -6.69
CA THR A 379 15.64 5.73 -6.96
C THR A 379 14.55 6.55 -7.65
N ALA A 380 14.37 7.81 -7.24
CA ALA A 380 13.44 8.74 -7.88
C ALA A 380 13.85 9.07 -9.32
N GLY A 381 15.16 9.24 -9.57
CA GLY A 381 15.75 9.48 -10.88
C GLY A 381 15.65 8.28 -11.83
N ALA A 382 15.52 7.06 -11.30
CA ALA A 382 15.18 5.87 -12.08
C ALA A 382 13.69 5.81 -12.51
N GLY A 383 12.89 6.82 -12.14
CA GLY A 383 11.50 6.97 -12.58
C GLY A 383 10.46 6.26 -11.70
N TRP A 384 10.86 5.76 -10.53
CA TRP A 384 9.94 5.15 -9.57
C TRP A 384 9.20 6.22 -8.75
N LEU A 385 7.88 6.08 -8.59
CA LEU A 385 7.05 6.98 -7.78
C LEU A 385 7.13 6.68 -6.29
N PHE A 386 7.38 5.42 -5.94
CA PHE A 386 7.61 4.99 -4.58
C PHE A 386 8.45 3.71 -4.54
N THR A 387 9.13 3.49 -3.41
CA THR A 387 10.06 2.38 -3.22
C THR A 387 9.88 1.71 -1.86
N GLY A 388 10.03 0.40 -1.81
CA GLY A 388 10.14 -0.38 -0.58
C GLY A 388 11.57 -0.49 -0.07
N TYR A 389 11.72 -0.88 1.19
CA TYR A 389 13.00 -1.17 1.86
C TYR A 389 13.07 -2.56 2.50
N GLU A 390 11.99 -3.36 2.41
CA GLU A 390 11.98 -4.78 2.79
C GLU A 390 12.54 -5.02 4.20
N LEU A 391 12.03 -4.24 5.17
CA LEU A 391 12.49 -4.30 6.55
C LEU A 391 12.40 -5.73 7.08
N GLY A 392 13.53 -6.26 7.57
CA GLY A 392 13.62 -7.62 8.10
C GLY A 392 13.98 -8.71 7.09
N HIS A 393 13.95 -8.44 5.79
CA HIS A 393 14.36 -9.42 4.77
C HIS A 393 15.87 -9.37 4.45
N HIS A 394 16.53 -8.26 4.78
CA HIS A 394 17.96 -8.08 4.58
C HIS A 394 18.75 -8.30 5.88
N HIS A 395 19.48 -9.41 5.95
CA HIS A 395 20.25 -9.82 7.14
C HIS A 395 21.25 -8.74 7.61
N HIS A 396 21.88 -8.02 6.68
CA HIS A 396 22.86 -6.98 6.99
C HIS A 396 22.26 -5.70 7.59
N CYS A 397 20.93 -5.54 7.55
CA CYS A 397 20.24 -4.42 8.18
C CYS A 397 19.99 -4.62 9.68
N ASN A 398 20.32 -5.81 10.22
CA ASN A 398 20.15 -6.18 11.62
C ASN A 398 18.79 -5.80 12.23
N TYR A 399 17.73 -5.77 11.41
CA TYR A 399 16.42 -5.32 11.84
C TYR A 399 15.92 -6.10 13.07
N HIS A 400 16.22 -7.40 13.15
CA HIS A 400 15.84 -8.29 14.25
C HIS A 400 16.86 -8.37 15.39
N HIS A 401 17.93 -7.56 15.38
CA HIS A 401 18.93 -7.58 16.44
C HIS A 401 18.30 -7.20 17.80
N PRO A 402 18.59 -7.93 18.89
CA PRO A 402 17.96 -7.70 20.20
C PRO A 402 18.12 -6.27 20.74
N VAL A 403 19.21 -5.59 20.40
CA VAL A 403 19.42 -4.19 20.83
C VAL A 403 18.36 -3.23 20.27
N PHE A 404 17.75 -3.57 19.13
CA PHE A 404 16.72 -2.78 18.46
C PHE A 404 15.32 -3.32 18.74
N GLU A 405 15.14 -4.07 19.82
CA GLU A 405 13.83 -4.63 20.17
C GLU A 405 12.77 -3.54 20.32
N GLN A 406 13.14 -2.36 20.82
CA GLN A 406 12.27 -1.19 21.00
C GLN A 406 12.24 -0.27 19.77
N GLY A 407 12.89 -0.67 18.67
CA GLY A 407 13.07 0.14 17.47
C GLY A 407 14.31 1.03 17.51
N TYR A 408 14.57 1.71 16.40
CA TYR A 408 15.82 2.44 16.15
C TYR A 408 15.70 3.78 15.43
N ALA A 409 14.50 4.35 15.35
CA ALA A 409 14.31 5.64 14.68
C ALA A 409 15.02 6.81 15.39
N ASP A 410 15.12 6.76 16.72
CA ASP A 410 15.66 7.88 17.51
C ASP A 410 17.15 8.15 17.20
N TRP A 411 17.91 7.12 16.82
CA TRP A 411 19.32 7.27 16.40
C TRP A 411 19.50 7.93 15.02
N PHE A 412 18.40 8.31 14.37
CA PHE A 412 18.38 9.07 13.12
C PHE A 412 17.83 10.50 13.32
N LEU A 413 17.46 10.87 14.54
CA LEU A 413 16.93 12.20 14.89
C LEU A 413 18.03 13.19 15.31
N ASP A 414 19.25 12.70 15.55
CA ASP A 414 20.50 13.46 15.73
C ASP A 414 21.38 13.30 14.49
#